data_AF-A0A925TEG5-F1
#
_entry.id   AF-A0A925TEG5-F1
#
_cell.length_a   1.000
_cell.length_b   1.000
_cell.length_c   1.000
_cell.angle_alpha   90.00
_cell.angle_beta   90.00
_cell.angle_gamma   90.00
#
_symmetry.space_group_name_H-M   'P 1'
#
loop_
_entity.id
_entity.type
_entity.pdbx_description
1 polymer ?
#
loop_
_entity_poly.entity_id
_entity_poly.type
_entity_poly.pdbx_seq_one_letter_code
_entity_poly.pdbx_strand_id
1 'polypeptide(L)'
;MPEITKKSTTQKAGEAEVESFREDHGPFVVAAETTRMAMLFTNARVPGHPIIFVNDAFLSLTGYVREEVLGRSFKSLMARGADSHSLAQIEAAFAGNTESTSEICYRRKDG
;
A
#
# COMPACT_ATOMS: atom_id res chain seq x y z
N MET A 1 13.66 -27.21 15.12
CA MET A 1 12.30 -26.74 15.46
C MET A 1 12.21 -25.30 14.99
N PRO A 2 11.44 -24.91 13.96
CA PRO A 2 11.34 -23.51 13.59
C PRO A 2 10.20 -22.85 14.37
N GLU A 3 10.54 -21.80 15.10
CA GLU A 3 9.62 -20.93 15.83
C GLU A 3 8.75 -20.13 14.86
N ILE A 4 7.44 -20.28 15.00
CA ILE A 4 6.44 -19.52 14.26
C ILE A 4 6.39 -18.12 14.90
N THR A 5 7.08 -17.16 14.28
CA THR A 5 7.11 -15.76 14.71
C THR A 5 5.68 -15.19 14.70
N LYS A 6 5.21 -14.79 15.88
CA LYS A 6 3.86 -14.25 16.15
C LYS A 6 3.50 -13.13 15.15
N LYS A 7 2.44 -13.33 14.36
CA LYS A 7 1.82 -12.31 13.49
C LYS A 7 1.49 -11.07 14.33
N SER A 8 2.10 -9.93 13.99
CA SER A 8 1.95 -8.66 14.70
C SER A 8 0.48 -8.19 14.64
N THR A 9 -0.07 -7.74 15.76
CA THR A 9 -1.46 -7.33 15.95
C THR A 9 -1.96 -6.32 14.89
N THR A 10 -1.06 -5.50 14.33
CA THR A 10 -1.32 -4.55 13.25
C THR A 10 -1.69 -5.21 11.92
N GLN A 11 -1.14 -6.39 11.63
CA GLN A 11 -1.39 -7.12 10.39
C GLN A 11 -2.80 -7.72 10.37
N LYS A 12 -3.25 -8.27 11.51
CA LYS A 12 -4.63 -8.78 11.66
C LYS A 12 -5.70 -7.69 11.53
N ALA A 13 -5.42 -6.50 12.07
CA ALA A 13 -6.34 -5.35 11.95
C ALA A 13 -6.42 -4.86 10.50
N GLY A 14 -5.28 -4.78 9.81
CA GLY A 14 -5.25 -4.46 8.39
C GLY A 14 -5.98 -5.48 7.52
N GLU A 15 -5.77 -6.78 7.75
CA GLU A 15 -6.46 -7.88 7.04
C GLU A 15 -7.99 -7.83 7.23
N ALA A 16 -8.48 -7.51 8.43
CA ALA A 16 -9.92 -7.37 8.69
C ALA A 16 -10.52 -6.12 8.02
N GLU A 17 -9.79 -5.00 7.98
CA GLU A 17 -10.20 -3.81 7.24
C GLU A 17 -10.19 -4.05 5.73
N VAL A 18 -9.25 -4.86 5.21
CA VAL A 18 -9.24 -5.27 3.79
C VAL A 18 -10.49 -6.07 3.46
N GLU A 19 -10.86 -7.04 4.29
CA GLU A 19 -12.04 -7.88 4.03
C GLU A 19 -13.33 -7.05 4.07
N SER A 20 -13.48 -6.18 5.08
CA SER A 20 -14.59 -5.21 5.14
C SER A 20 -14.59 -4.27 3.93
N PHE A 21 -13.43 -3.82 3.47
CA PHE A 21 -13.32 -2.97 2.27
C PHE A 21 -13.76 -3.73 1.00
N ARG A 22 -13.45 -5.02 0.88
CA ARG A 22 -13.91 -5.85 -0.25
C ARG A 22 -15.41 -6.08 -0.21
N GLU A 23 -15.97 -6.32 0.98
CA GLU A 23 -17.41 -6.51 1.19
C GLU A 23 -18.19 -5.20 0.95
N ASP A 24 -17.70 -4.06 1.46
CA ASP A 24 -18.39 -2.77 1.40
C ASP A 24 -18.29 -2.09 0.02
N HIS A 25 -17.20 -2.30 -0.72
CA HIS A 25 -16.95 -1.58 -1.99
C HIS A 25 -17.21 -2.39 -3.26
N GLY A 26 -17.60 -3.68 -3.13
CA GLY A 26 -18.21 -4.48 -4.20
C GLY A 26 -17.55 -4.36 -5.59
N PRO A 27 -18.30 -4.00 -6.66
CA PRO A 27 -17.83 -4.02 -8.05
C PRO A 27 -16.65 -3.06 -8.32
N PHE A 28 -16.42 -2.05 -7.48
CA PHE A 28 -15.29 -1.14 -7.63
C PHE A 28 -13.94 -1.81 -7.38
N VAL A 29 -13.89 -2.73 -6.40
CA VAL A 29 -12.67 -3.49 -6.10
C VAL A 29 -12.32 -4.39 -7.27
N VAL A 30 -13.33 -5.06 -7.86
CA VAL A 30 -13.15 -5.90 -9.05
C VAL A 30 -12.65 -5.08 -10.25
N ALA A 31 -13.16 -3.87 -10.44
CA ALA A 31 -12.66 -2.97 -11.49
C ALA A 31 -11.21 -2.53 -11.24
N ALA A 32 -10.85 -2.23 -9.98
CA ALA A 32 -9.49 -1.87 -9.59
C ALA A 32 -8.50 -3.06 -9.66
N GLU A 33 -8.98 -4.29 -9.48
CA GLU A 33 -8.19 -5.52 -9.63
C GLU A 33 -7.91 -5.86 -11.09
N THR A 34 -8.87 -5.64 -11.99
CA THR A 34 -8.78 -6.07 -13.41
C THR A 34 -8.02 -5.10 -14.31
N THR A 35 -7.77 -3.89 -13.84
CA THR A 35 -6.98 -2.90 -14.58
C THR A 35 -5.49 -3.25 -14.64
N ARG A 36 -4.81 -2.79 -15.69
CA ARG A 36 -3.35 -2.86 -15.80
C ARG A 36 -2.63 -1.69 -15.12
N MET A 37 -3.36 -0.73 -14.58
CA MET A 37 -2.79 0.41 -13.85
C MET A 37 -2.42 -0.02 -12.42
N ALA A 38 -1.19 0.23 -11.98
CA ALA A 38 -0.78 -0.04 -10.60
C ALA A 38 -1.58 0.84 -9.62
N MET A 39 -2.32 0.22 -8.70
CA MET A 39 -3.18 0.93 -7.74
C MET A 39 -3.10 0.31 -6.35
N LEU A 40 -3.20 1.18 -5.35
CA LEU A 40 -3.34 0.83 -3.94
C LEU A 40 -4.25 1.84 -3.24
N PHE A 41 -4.87 1.42 -2.15
CA PHE A 41 -5.64 2.30 -1.28
C PHE A 41 -5.10 2.25 0.15
N THR A 42 -5.17 3.39 0.84
CA THR A 42 -4.73 3.52 2.24
C THR A 42 -5.87 4.01 3.11
N ASN A 43 -5.87 3.63 4.38
CA ASN A 43 -6.84 4.13 5.35
C ASN A 43 -6.39 5.50 5.88
N ALA A 44 -7.04 6.57 5.41
CA ALA A 44 -6.71 7.94 5.83
C ALA A 44 -7.10 8.28 7.27
N ARG A 45 -7.94 7.46 7.93
CA ARG A 45 -8.39 7.70 9.31
C ARG A 45 -7.40 7.19 10.35
N VAL A 46 -6.49 6.29 9.95
CA VAL A 46 -5.51 5.68 10.85
C VAL A 46 -4.16 6.37 10.66
N PRO A 47 -3.51 6.84 11.74
CA PRO A 47 -2.18 7.42 11.66
C PRO A 47 -1.19 6.48 10.97
N GLY A 48 -0.43 7.02 10.02
CA GLY A 48 0.52 6.24 9.21
C GLY A 48 -0.06 5.67 7.92
N HIS A 49 -1.35 5.89 7.62
CA HIS A 49 -2.01 5.56 6.36
C HIS A 49 -1.72 4.11 5.92
N PRO A 50 -2.17 3.10 6.70
CA PRO A 50 -1.90 1.72 6.37
C PRO A 50 -2.57 1.35 5.05
N ILE A 51 -1.87 0.58 4.22
CA ILE A 51 -2.38 0.11 2.93
C ILE A 51 -3.44 -0.97 3.20
N ILE A 52 -4.67 -0.74 2.72
CA ILE A 52 -5.82 -1.63 2.86
C ILE A 52 -6.15 -2.38 1.57
N PHE A 53 -5.58 -1.97 0.44
CA PHE A 53 -5.78 -2.66 -0.82
C PHE A 53 -4.60 -2.44 -1.75
N VAL A 54 -4.30 -3.46 -2.55
CA VAL A 54 -3.27 -3.41 -3.59
C VAL A 54 -3.63 -4.37 -4.72
N ASN A 55 -3.55 -3.91 -5.96
CA ASN A 55 -3.80 -4.75 -7.13
C ASN A 55 -2.53 -5.47 -7.62
N ASP A 56 -2.72 -6.51 -8.44
CA ASP A 56 -1.61 -7.33 -8.95
C ASP A 56 -0.66 -6.52 -9.85
N ALA A 57 -1.17 -5.48 -10.52
CA ALA A 57 -0.34 -4.57 -11.31
C ALA A 57 0.70 -3.83 -10.44
N PHE A 58 0.31 -3.37 -9.25
CA PHE A 58 1.25 -2.73 -8.31
C PHE A 58 2.29 -3.72 -7.76
N LEU A 59 1.86 -4.93 -7.41
CA LEU A 59 2.76 -5.97 -6.93
C LEU A 59 3.80 -6.34 -8.00
N SER A 60 3.35 -6.48 -9.24
CA SER A 60 4.22 -6.76 -10.40
C SER A 60 5.18 -5.61 -10.72
N LEU A 61 4.73 -4.36 -10.56
CA LEU A 61 5.54 -3.17 -10.77
C LEU A 61 6.65 -3.03 -9.72
N THR A 62 6.34 -3.32 -8.46
CA THR A 62 7.24 -3.04 -7.33
C THR A 62 8.09 -4.23 -6.88
N GLY A 63 7.67 -5.46 -7.21
CA GLY A 63 8.32 -6.70 -6.80
C GLY A 63 7.98 -7.13 -5.36
N TYR A 64 6.96 -6.54 -4.73
CA TYR A 64 6.46 -6.97 -3.42
C TYR A 64 5.40 -8.05 -3.56
N VAL A 65 5.28 -8.89 -2.52
CA VAL A 65 4.12 -9.77 -2.36
C VAL A 65 3.05 -9.10 -1.49
N ARG A 66 1.78 -9.48 -1.69
CA ARG A 66 0.62 -8.84 -1.05
C ARG A 66 0.74 -8.79 0.48
N GLU A 67 1.25 -9.84 1.09
CA GLU A 67 1.43 -10.00 2.54
C GLU A 67 2.49 -9.04 3.12
N GLU A 68 3.40 -8.54 2.28
CA GLU A 68 4.39 -7.55 2.68
C GLU A 68 3.85 -6.11 2.57
N VAL A 69 2.80 -5.89 1.79
CA VAL A 69 2.25 -4.56 1.50
C VAL A 69 1.08 -4.23 2.42
N LEU A 70 0.14 -5.17 2.58
CA LEU A 70 -1.09 -4.93 3.34
C LEU A 70 -0.80 -4.62 4.82
N GLY A 71 -1.49 -3.63 5.37
CA GLY A 71 -1.34 -3.15 6.75
C GLY A 71 -0.06 -2.36 7.02
N ARG A 72 0.83 -2.19 6.02
CA ARG A 72 2.04 -1.35 6.18
C ARG A 72 1.76 0.09 5.79
N SER A 73 2.54 1.00 6.37
CA SER A 73 2.56 2.39 5.93
C SER A 73 3.19 2.49 4.53
N PHE A 74 2.52 3.21 3.64
CA PHE A 74 3.03 3.48 2.29
C PHE A 74 4.41 4.14 2.30
N LYS A 75 4.67 5.06 3.24
CA LYS A 75 6.00 5.70 3.42
C LYS A 75 7.10 4.69 3.69
N SER A 76 6.85 3.70 4.55
CA SER A 76 7.84 2.66 4.87
C SER A 76 8.12 1.75 3.67
N LEU A 77 7.09 1.46 2.87
CA LEU A 77 7.22 0.67 1.64
C LEU A 77 8.08 1.42 0.61
N MET A 78 7.79 2.70 0.41
CA MET A 78 8.49 3.55 -0.55
C MET A 78 9.92 3.85 -0.12
N ALA A 79 10.20 3.97 1.17
CA ALA A 79 11.55 4.29 1.68
C ALA A 79 12.64 3.26 1.31
N ARG A 80 12.26 2.06 0.86
CA ARG A 80 13.19 1.04 0.38
C ARG A 80 13.67 1.29 -1.06
N GLY A 81 12.89 1.99 -1.87
CA GLY A 81 13.13 2.13 -3.31
C GLY A 81 13.13 3.58 -3.80
N ALA A 82 12.49 4.50 -3.09
CA ALA A 82 12.38 5.91 -3.44
C ALA A 82 13.44 6.75 -2.71
N ASP A 83 13.88 7.83 -3.37
CA ASP A 83 14.79 8.81 -2.76
C ASP A 83 14.08 9.71 -1.74
N SER A 84 14.86 10.47 -0.97
CA SER A 84 14.34 11.38 0.05
C SER A 84 13.44 12.49 -0.52
N HIS A 85 13.68 12.90 -1.77
CA HIS A 85 12.88 13.91 -2.44
C HIS A 85 11.47 13.39 -2.75
N SER A 86 11.39 12.18 -3.30
CA SER A 86 10.16 11.46 -3.58
C SER A 86 9.36 11.19 -2.31
N LEU A 87 10.03 10.79 -1.22
CA LEU A 87 9.37 10.61 0.08
C LEU A 87 8.77 11.91 0.61
N ALA A 88 9.47 13.04 0.46
CA ALA A 88 8.96 14.34 0.86
C ALA A 88 7.76 14.78 0.01
N GLN A 89 7.77 14.51 -1.30
CA GLN A 89 6.62 14.76 -2.18
C GLN A 89 5.40 13.94 -1.78
N ILE A 90 5.59 12.65 -1.50
CA ILE A 90 4.54 11.77 -1.00
C ILE A 90 3.96 12.32 0.31
N GLU A 91 4.81 12.68 1.27
CA GLU A 91 4.38 13.20 2.57
C GLU A 91 3.61 14.52 2.44
N ALA A 92 4.06 15.43 1.57
CA ALA A 92 3.33 16.64 1.25
C ALA A 92 1.97 16.36 0.59
N ALA A 93 1.89 15.35 -0.28
CA ALA A 93 0.64 14.93 -0.92
C ALA A 93 -0.36 14.35 0.09
N PHE A 94 0.10 13.56 1.07
CA PHE A 94 -0.76 13.02 2.14
C PHE A 94 -1.17 14.09 3.17
N ALA A 95 -0.35 15.11 3.40
CA ALA A 95 -0.67 16.22 4.28
C ALA A 95 -1.63 17.24 3.63
N GLY A 96 -1.60 17.33 2.30
CA GLY A 96 -2.54 18.14 1.53
C GLY A 96 -3.94 17.54 1.54
N ASN A 97 -4.96 18.41 1.53
CA ASN A 97 -6.36 18.00 1.39
C ASN A 97 -6.84 18.10 -0.08
N THR A 98 -5.90 18.10 -1.02
CA THR A 98 -6.10 18.32 -2.46
C THR A 98 -5.41 17.24 -3.27
N GLU A 99 -5.99 16.91 -4.42
CA GLU A 99 -5.36 16.03 -5.40
C GLU A 99 -3.95 16.51 -5.75
N SER A 100 -2.99 15.60 -5.76
CA SER A 100 -1.59 15.88 -6.09
C SER A 100 -1.09 14.85 -7.09
N THR A 101 -0.43 15.34 -8.13
CA THR A 101 0.20 14.53 -9.16
C THR A 101 1.70 14.79 -9.10
N SER A 102 2.49 13.74 -8.90
CA SER A 102 3.95 13.82 -8.84
C SER A 102 4.58 12.61 -9.51
N GLU A 103 5.66 12.85 -10.23
CA GLU A 103 6.50 11.77 -10.78
C GLU A 103 7.57 11.41 -9.75
N ILE A 104 7.63 10.13 -9.39
CA ILE A 104 8.50 9.63 -8.34
C ILE A 104 9.44 8.57 -8.94
N CYS A 105 10.73 8.69 -8.63
CA CYS A 105 11.69 7.66 -8.94
C CYS A 105 11.58 6.53 -7.90
N TYR A 106 11.37 5.31 -8.36
CA TYR A 106 11.25 4.15 -7.49
C TYR A 106 12.09 2.99 -8.02
N ARG A 107 12.94 2.44 -7.16
CA ARG A 107 13.68 1.20 -7.41
C ARG A 107 12.87 -0.01 -6.95
N ARG A 108 12.75 -0.99 -7.83
CA ARG A 108 12.10 -2.26 -7.53
C ARG A 108 12.80 -2.97 -6.37
N LYS A 109 12.02 -3.77 -5.64
CA LYS A 109 12.54 -4.56 -4.52
C LYS A 109 13.55 -5.63 -4.98
N ASP A 110 13.38 -6.15 -6.20
CA ASP A 110 14.15 -7.25 -6.78
C ASP A 110 15.33 -6.82 -7.67
N GLY A 111 15.55 -5.51 -7.87
CA GLY A 111 16.67 -4.95 -8.63
C GLY A 111 16.23 -3.98 -9.70
#